data_AF-A0A9W7E2I0-F1
#
_entry.id   AF-A0A9W7E2I0-F1
#
_cell.length_a   1.000
_cell.length_b   1.000
_cell.length_c   1.000
_cell.angle_alpha   90.00
_cell.angle_beta   90.00
_cell.angle_gamma   90.00
#
_symmetry.space_group_name_H-M   'P 1'
#
loop_
_entity.id
_entity.type
_entity.pdbx_description
1 polymer ?
#
loop_
_entity_poly.entity_id
_entity_poly.type
_entity_poly.pdbx_seq_one_letter_code
_entity_poly.pdbx_strand_id
1 'polypeptide(L)'
;MPEKPAKNERKAAAQLINGIATLYPCNDCREDFQQSVKAHPPESRTSTRADFALYVCEQHNIVNRKLGKEEVKCDIEALDRMWRKTQI
;
A
#
# COMPACT_ATOMS: atom_id res chain seq x y z
N MET A 1 -4.00 -8.65 4.96
CA MET A 1 -2.95 -9.64 4.63
C MET A 1 -2.55 -10.39 5.90
N PRO A 2 -2.33 -11.71 5.87
CA PRO A 2 -1.89 -12.49 7.02
C PRO A 2 -0.46 -12.12 7.47
N GLU A 3 -0.10 -12.39 8.73
CA GLU A 3 1.25 -12.14 9.27
C GLU A 3 2.33 -12.94 8.52
N LYS A 4 2.04 -14.20 8.17
CA LYS A 4 2.92 -15.11 7.42
C LYS A 4 2.21 -15.57 6.13
N PRO A 5 2.23 -14.73 5.08
CA PRO A 5 1.52 -15.02 3.85
C PRO A 5 2.17 -16.15 3.04
N ALA A 6 1.35 -17.05 2.51
CA ALA A 6 1.78 -18.06 1.55
C ALA A 6 2.16 -17.41 0.20
N LYS A 7 2.95 -18.10 -0.63
CA LYS A 7 3.47 -17.57 -1.90
C LYS A 7 2.37 -17.01 -2.83
N ASN A 8 1.22 -17.67 -2.88
CA ASN A 8 0.05 -17.22 -3.65
C ASN A 8 -0.56 -15.93 -3.08
N GLU A 9 -0.62 -15.79 -1.75
CA GLU A 9 -1.14 -14.58 -1.09
C GLU A 9 -0.22 -13.38 -1.31
N ARG A 10 1.11 -13.59 -1.28
CA ARG A 10 2.10 -12.56 -1.62
C ARG A 10 1.92 -12.07 -3.05
N LYS A 11 1.75 -13.01 -3.99
CA LYS A 11 1.47 -12.70 -5.39
C LYS A 11 0.14 -11.94 -5.53
N ALA A 12 -0.90 -12.37 -4.84
CA ALA A 12 -2.21 -11.72 -4.87
C ALA A 12 -2.14 -10.28 -4.33
N ALA A 13 -1.36 -10.02 -3.27
CA ALA A 13 -1.16 -8.67 -2.73
C ALA A 13 -0.47 -7.73 -3.75
N ALA A 14 0.57 -8.19 -4.44
CA ALA A 14 1.21 -7.41 -5.50
C ALA A 14 0.25 -7.20 -6.69
N GLN A 15 -0.51 -8.22 -7.07
CA GLN A 15 -1.51 -8.13 -8.14
C GLN A 15 -2.65 -7.16 -7.78
N LEU A 16 -3.04 -7.05 -6.52
CA LEU A 16 -4.03 -6.09 -6.06
C LEU A 16 -3.54 -4.64 -6.30
N ILE A 17 -2.31 -4.31 -5.90
CA ILE A 17 -1.73 -2.98 -6.12
C ILE A 17 -1.66 -2.66 -7.62
N ASN A 18 -1.15 -3.59 -8.42
CA ASN A 18 -1.10 -3.43 -9.86
C ASN A 18 -2.50 -3.29 -10.49
N GLY A 19 -3.48 -4.05 -10.00
CA GLY A 19 -4.88 -3.96 -10.42
C GLY A 19 -5.49 -2.59 -10.12
N ILE A 20 -5.21 -2.02 -8.94
CA ILE A 20 -5.60 -0.64 -8.60
C ILE A 20 -4.92 0.34 -9.57
N ALA A 21 -3.60 0.21 -9.79
CA ALA A 21 -2.88 1.06 -10.74
C ALA A 21 -3.42 0.96 -12.18
N THR A 22 -4.01 -0.17 -12.57
CA THR A 22 -4.65 -0.32 -13.88
C THR A 22 -6.07 0.24 -13.93
N LEU A 23 -6.86 0.08 -12.87
CA LEU A 23 -8.32 0.26 -12.91
C LEU A 23 -8.83 1.48 -12.14
N TYR A 24 -7.97 2.23 -11.45
CA TYR A 24 -8.42 3.35 -10.65
C TYR A 24 -9.17 4.38 -11.53
N PRO A 25 -10.37 4.85 -11.12
CA PRO A 25 -11.29 5.55 -12.02
C PRO A 25 -10.89 6.99 -12.32
N CYS A 26 -10.15 7.65 -11.43
CA CYS A 26 -9.59 8.97 -11.67
C CYS A 26 -8.36 8.85 -12.59
N ASN A 27 -8.41 9.43 -13.79
CA ASN A 27 -7.33 9.33 -14.79
C ASN A 27 -6.00 9.87 -14.27
N ASP A 28 -5.96 11.13 -13.82
CA ASP A 28 -4.72 11.76 -13.33
C ASP A 28 -4.15 10.99 -12.14
N CYS A 29 -5.01 10.62 -11.18
CA CYS A 29 -4.62 9.83 -10.02
C CYS A 29 -4.06 8.46 -10.41
N ARG A 30 -4.65 7.82 -11.43
CA ARG A 30 -4.21 6.52 -11.94
C ARG A 30 -2.84 6.62 -12.59
N GLU A 31 -2.62 7.62 -13.43
CA GLU A 31 -1.33 7.84 -14.10
C GLU A 31 -0.21 8.13 -13.08
N ASP A 32 -0.49 8.99 -12.08
CA ASP A 32 0.45 9.22 -10.97
C ASP A 32 0.75 7.93 -10.21
N PHE A 33 -0.28 7.14 -9.88
CA PHE A 33 -0.10 5.92 -9.11
C PHE A 33 0.67 4.86 -9.90
N GLN A 34 0.46 4.76 -11.22
CA GLN A 34 1.27 3.90 -12.09
C GLN A 34 2.76 4.29 -12.07
N GLN A 35 3.07 5.59 -12.12
CA GLN A 35 4.45 6.07 -11.99
C GLN A 35 5.04 5.73 -10.61
N SER A 36 4.25 5.92 -9.56
CA SER A 36 4.67 5.59 -8.18
C SER A 36 4.94 4.10 -8.01
N VAL A 37 4.07 3.23 -8.51
CA VAL A 37 4.21 1.76 -8.48
C VAL A 37 5.43 1.32 -9.29
N LYS A 38 5.71 1.97 -10.43
CA LYS A 38 6.93 1.71 -11.22
C LYS A 38 8.20 2.07 -10.45
N ALA A 39 8.19 3.19 -9.73
CA ALA A 39 9.33 3.62 -8.90
C ALA A 39 9.47 2.80 -7.61
N HIS A 40 8.36 2.28 -7.08
CA HIS A 40 8.30 1.49 -5.84
C HIS A 40 7.51 0.19 -6.09
N PRO A 41 8.15 -0.82 -6.70
CA PRO A 41 7.47 -2.08 -7.03
C PRO A 41 6.96 -2.80 -5.77
N PRO A 42 5.70 -3.29 -5.74
CA PRO A 42 5.12 -3.92 -4.56
C PRO A 42 5.72 -5.30 -4.24
N GLU A 43 6.34 -6.00 -5.20
CA GLU A 43 6.77 -7.39 -5.06
C GLU A 43 7.73 -7.60 -3.88
N SER A 44 8.64 -6.66 -3.63
CA SER A 44 9.60 -6.71 -2.51
C SER A 44 8.96 -6.42 -1.14
N ARG A 45 7.73 -5.89 -1.12
CA ARG A 45 7.01 -5.43 0.07
C ARG A 45 5.80 -6.30 0.42
N THR A 46 5.79 -7.55 -0.04
CA THR A 46 4.72 -8.53 0.23
C THR A 46 5.17 -9.69 1.10
N SER A 47 6.33 -9.63 1.75
CA SER A 47 6.87 -10.77 2.52
C SER A 47 6.11 -11.02 3.83
N THR A 48 5.61 -9.95 4.45
CA THR A 48 4.82 -10.00 5.68
C THR A 48 3.64 -9.02 5.61
N ARG A 49 2.70 -9.11 6.56
CA ARG A 49 1.66 -8.09 6.73
C ARG A 49 2.28 -6.71 6.97
N ALA A 50 3.30 -6.63 7.83
CA ALA A 50 3.92 -5.38 8.22
C ALA A 50 4.58 -4.69 7.01
N ASP A 51 5.33 -5.43 6.19
CA ASP A 51 5.96 -4.89 4.98
C ASP A 51 4.94 -4.25 4.04
N PHE A 52 3.80 -4.94 3.86
CA PHE A 52 2.74 -4.50 2.97
C PHE A 52 1.97 -3.30 3.53
N ALA A 53 1.70 -3.28 4.84
CA ALA A 53 1.06 -2.15 5.50
C ALA A 53 1.92 -0.88 5.41
N LEU A 54 3.23 -1.01 5.64
CA LEU A 54 4.19 0.08 5.48
C LEU A 54 4.23 0.58 4.03
N TYR A 55 4.26 -0.33 3.05
CA TYR A 55 4.21 0.04 1.63
C TYR A 55 2.96 0.86 1.29
N VAL A 56 1.78 0.40 1.71
CA VAL A 56 0.52 1.13 1.45
C VAL A 56 0.52 2.50 2.15
N CYS A 57 1.06 2.60 3.37
CA CYS A 57 1.24 3.88 4.05
C CYS A 57 2.15 4.84 3.27
N GLU A 58 3.30 4.36 2.81
CA GLU A 58 4.25 5.15 2.03
C GLU A 58 3.61 5.65 0.71
N GLN A 59 2.87 4.78 0.01
CA GLN A 59 2.10 5.16 -1.17
C GLN A 59 1.06 6.25 -0.86
N HIS A 60 0.34 6.14 0.27
CA HIS A 60 -0.58 7.17 0.72
C HIS A 60 0.14 8.50 1.02
N ASN A 61 1.33 8.45 1.62
CA ASN A 61 2.09 9.66 1.94
C ASN A 61 2.65 10.36 0.68
N ILE A 62 2.94 9.62 -0.39
CA ILE A 62 3.27 10.24 -1.69
C ILE A 62 2.10 11.14 -2.15
N VAL A 63 0.86 10.64 -2.03
CA VAL A 63 -0.35 11.41 -2.37
C VAL A 63 -0.56 12.57 -1.37
N ASN A 64 -0.38 12.34 -0.06
CA ASN A 64 -0.52 13.41 0.95
C ASN A 64 0.44 14.57 0.65
N ARG A 65 1.72 14.29 0.39
CA ARG A 65 2.70 15.32 0.02
C ARG A 65 2.28 16.07 -1.25
N LYS A 66 1.81 15.36 -2.29
CA LYS A 66 1.32 15.98 -3.53
C LYS A 66 0.14 16.94 -3.27
N LEU A 67 -0.73 16.60 -2.32
CA LEU A 67 -1.92 17.38 -1.98
C LEU A 67 -1.70 18.39 -0.84
N GLY A 68 -0.47 18.52 -0.32
CA GLY A 68 -0.16 19.41 0.81
C GLY A 68 -0.82 18.98 2.13
N LYS A 69 -1.12 17.69 2.30
CA LYS A 69 -1.68 17.11 3.53
C LYS A 69 -0.56 16.64 4.45
N GLU A 70 -0.86 16.57 5.76
CA GLU A 70 0.04 15.98 6.74
C GLU A 70 0.35 14.51 6.43
N GLU A 71 1.60 14.11 6.65
CA GLU A 71 2.02 12.73 6.47
C GLU A 71 1.65 11.89 7.70
N VAL A 72 1.21 10.65 7.44
CA VAL A 72 1.00 9.67 8.49
C VAL A 72 2.34 9.04 8.85
N LYS A 73 2.64 8.88 10.14
CA LYS A 73 3.83 8.13 10.56
C LYS A 73 3.68 6.66 10.15
N CYS A 74 4.47 6.21 9.17
CA CYS A 74 4.51 4.81 8.73
C CYS A 74 5.29 3.94 9.72
N ASP A 75 4.65 3.70 10.86
CA ASP A 75 5.11 2.83 11.94
C ASP A 75 4.02 1.78 12.19
N ILE A 76 4.41 0.51 12.39
CA ILE A 76 3.42 -0.57 12.39
C ILE A 76 2.43 -0.46 13.54
N GLU A 77 2.85 0.04 14.71
CA GLU A 77 1.96 0.24 15.85
C GLU A 77 0.95 1.36 15.58
N ALA A 78 1.41 2.47 14.98
CA ALA A 78 0.54 3.57 14.57
C ALA A 78 -0.47 3.12 13.51
N LEU A 79 -0.02 2.37 12.50
CA LEU A 79 -0.88 1.86 11.45
C LEU A 79 -1.89 0.83 11.98
N ASP A 80 -1.47 -0.05 12.89
CA ASP A 80 -2.39 -1.00 13.52
C ASP A 80 -3.49 -0.29 14.31
N ARG A 81 -3.16 0.76 15.09
CA ARG A 81 -4.19 1.56 15.79
C ARG A 81 -5.20 2.20 14.84
N MET A 82 -4.76 2.64 13.66
CA MET A 82 -5.62 3.31 12.68
C MET A 82 -6.48 2.33 11.88
N TRP A 83 -5.86 1.27 11.35
CA TRP A 83 -6.45 0.44 10.29
C TRP A 83 -6.79 -0.98 10.75
N ARG A 84 -6.19 -1.45 11.85
CA ARG A 84 -6.43 -2.78 12.40
C ARG A 84 -7.36 -2.65 13.60
N LYS A 85 -8.66 -2.54 13.35
CA LYS A 85 -9.65 -2.72 14.42
C LYS A 85 -9.65 -4.19 14.83
N THR A 86 -9.58 -4.43 16.14
CA THR A 86 -9.52 -5.75 16.80
C THR A 86 -10.50 -6.74 16.16
N GLN A 87 -10.06 -8.00 16.03
CA GLN A 87 -10.90 -9.11 15.61
C GLN A 87 -12.07 -9.22 16.60
N ILE A 88 -13.27 -8.82 16.15
CA ILE A 88 -14.54 -9.27 16.74
C ILE A 88 -14.90 -10.55 16.02
#